data_AF-A0A4Q5YFA6-F1
#
_entry.id   AF-A0A4Q5YFA6-F1
#
_cell.length_a   1.000
_cell.length_b   1.000
_cell.length_c   1.000
_cell.angle_alpha   90.00
_cell.angle_beta   90.00
_cell.angle_gamma   90.00
#
_symmetry.space_group_name_H-M   'P 1'
#
loop_
_entity.id
_entity.type
_entity.pdbx_description
1 polymer ?
#
loop_
_entity_poly.entity_id
_entity_poly.type
_entity_poly.pdbx_seq_one_letter_code
_entity_poly.pdbx_strand_id
1 'polypeptide(L)' 'SSSPPAEYEHLSGPKYYRFHGTLPRYRGHYNDDHLSTYSDRIKSTLDSNQNVSVYFNNTLGNAFYDALNLQQMISSRL' A
#
# COMPACT_ATOMS: atom_id res chain seq x y z
N SER A 1 -20.81 -6.05 -3.44
CA SER A 1 -19.74 -6.22 -2.44
C SER A 1 -18.61 -5.28 -2.78
N SER A 2 -18.20 -4.38 -1.88
CA SER A 2 -16.98 -3.57 -2.05
C SER A 2 -15.85 -4.25 -1.30
N SER A 3 -14.75 -4.58 -2.00
CA SER A 3 -13.50 -5.00 -1.36
C SER A 3 -13.05 -3.93 -0.35
N PRO A 4 -12.44 -4.32 0.77
CA PRO A 4 -11.88 -3.37 1.72
C PRO A 4 -10.77 -2.52 1.06
N PRO A 5 -10.46 -1.33 1.59
CA PRO A 5 -9.48 -0.43 0.99
C PRO A 5 -8.11 -1.08 0.77
N ALA A 6 -7.70 -2.03 1.61
CA ALA A 6 -6.54 -2.87 1.34
C ALA A 6 -6.79 -4.30 1.82
N GLU A 7 -6.30 -5.26 1.05
CA GLU A 7 -6.24 -6.67 1.45
C GLU A 7 -4.79 -7.02 1.82
N TYR A 8 -4.66 -7.80 2.90
CA TYR A 8 -3.39 -8.31 3.40
C TYR A 8 -3.44 -9.84 3.42
N GLU A 9 -2.55 -10.46 2.65
CA GLU A 9 -2.39 -11.91 2.65
C GLU A 9 -1.03 -12.28 3.25
N HIS A 10 -1.05 -13.05 4.33
CA HIS A 10 0.15 -13.68 4.89
C HIS A 10 0.37 -15.02 4.19
N LEU A 11 0.85 -14.96 2.95
CA LEU A 11 1.37 -16.14 2.26
C LEU A 11 2.71 -16.51 2.92
N SER A 12 3.13 -17.76 2.84
CA SER A 12 4.46 -18.24 3.26
C SER A 12 5.63 -17.62 2.46
N GLY A 13 5.38 -16.53 1.72
CA GLY A 13 6.30 -15.72 0.94
C GLY A 13 6.27 -14.23 1.36
N PRO A 14 6.55 -13.27 0.45
CA PRO A 14 6.58 -11.84 0.81
C PRO A 14 5.22 -11.36 1.34
N LYS A 15 5.22 -10.45 2.32
CA LYS A 15 3.98 -9.76 2.73
C LYS A 15 3.43 -9.00 1.54
N TYR A 16 2.17 -9.26 1.19
CA TYR A 16 1.53 -8.66 0.03
C TYR A 16 0.47 -7.64 0.44
N TYR A 17 0.59 -6.42 -0.07
CA TYR A 17 -0.40 -5.35 0.09
C TYR A 17 -1.07 -5.06 -1.24
N ARG A 18 -2.40 -5.20 -1.29
CA ARG A 18 -3.20 -4.84 -2.45
C ARG A 18 -4.16 -3.70 -2.11
N PHE A 19 -3.92 -2.54 -2.69
CA PHE A 19 -4.70 -1.32 -2.44
C PHE A 19 -5.83 -1.18 -3.46
N HIS A 20 -7.07 -1.14 -2.97
CA HIS A 20 -8.28 -1.06 -3.80
C HIS A 20 -8.80 0.37 -3.97
N GLY A 21 -8.19 1.33 -3.30
CA GLY A 21 -8.65 2.71 -3.26
C GLY A 21 -9.60 2.96 -2.08
N THR A 22 -9.74 4.22 -1.71
CA THR A 22 -10.55 4.67 -0.57
C THR A 22 -12.05 4.70 -0.87
N LEU A 23 -12.44 4.47 -2.13
CA LEU A 23 -13.82 4.41 -2.58
C LEU A 23 -14.13 3.08 -3.28
N PRO A 24 -15.41 2.67 -3.36
CA PRO A 24 -15.79 1.44 -4.05
C PRO A 24 -15.37 1.41 -5.53
N ARG A 25 -15.23 0.20 -6.07
CA ARG A 25 -14.94 -0.07 -7.50
C ARG A 25 -13.59 0.51 -7.96
N TYR A 26 -12.54 0.32 -7.17
CA TYR A 26 -11.17 0.67 -7.57
C TYR A 26 -10.93 2.18 -7.73
N ARG A 27 -11.72 3.00 -7.02
CA ARG A 27 -11.69 4.46 -7.09
C ARG A 27 -11.12 5.04 -5.80
N GLY A 28 -10.85 6.34 -5.85
CA GLY A 28 -10.32 7.07 -4.71
C GLY A 28 -8.79 7.04 -4.67
N HIS A 29 -8.27 7.90 -3.81
CA HIS A 29 -6.87 8.21 -3.61
C HIS A 29 -6.56 8.09 -2.13
N TYR A 30 -5.32 7.73 -1.80
CA TYR A 30 -4.84 7.72 -0.42
C TYR A 30 -4.10 9.03 -0.16
N ASN A 31 -4.57 9.78 0.83
CA ASN A 31 -3.83 10.94 1.31
C ASN A 31 -2.55 10.51 2.07
N ASP A 32 -1.73 11.50 2.43
CA ASP A 32 -0.45 11.27 3.08
C ASP A 32 -0.56 10.52 4.41
N ASP A 33 -1.57 10.81 5.24
CA ASP A 33 -1.78 10.13 6.52
C ASP A 33 -2.06 8.62 6.34
N HIS A 34 -2.89 8.27 5.35
CA HIS A 34 -3.13 6.87 5.00
C HIS A 34 -1.83 6.21 4.55
N LEU A 35 -1.12 6.82 3.60
CA LEU A 35 0.12 6.25 3.04
C LEU A 35 1.23 6.15 4.09
N SER A 36 1.34 7.10 5.01
CA SER A 36 2.30 7.08 6.13
C SER A 36 2.06 5.86 7.01
N THR A 37 0.80 5.58 7.36
CA THR A 37 0.45 4.40 8.18
C THR A 37 0.89 3.10 7.51
N TYR A 38 0.75 2.99 6.19
CA TYR A 38 1.23 1.82 5.45
C TYR A 38 2.75 1.81 5.30
N SER A 39 3.37 2.98 5.11
CA SER A 39 4.83 3.13 5.06
C SER A 39 5.49 2.59 6.32
N ASP A 40 4.98 2.95 7.50
CA ASP A 40 5.53 2.49 8.78
C ASP A 40 5.44 0.97 8.94
N ARG A 41 4.32 0.37 8.52
CA ARG A 41 4.13 -1.09 8.54
C ARG A 41 5.07 -1.80 7.57
N ILE A 42 5.30 -1.21 6.39
CA ILE A 42 6.20 -1.76 5.37
C ILE A 42 7.64 -1.67 5.86
N LYS A 43 8.07 -0.50 6.38
CA LYS A 43 9.40 -0.31 6.98
C LYS A 43 9.66 -1.32 8.10
N SER A 44 8.72 -1.46 9.05
CA SER A 44 8.83 -2.45 10.12
C SER A 44 8.95 -3.89 9.60
N THR A 45 8.28 -4.22 8.49
CA THR A 45 8.44 -5.54 7.86
C THR A 45 9.82 -5.70 7.22
N LEU A 46 10.30 -4.69 6.48
CA LEU A 46 11.62 -4.70 5.86
C LEU A 46 12.72 -4.81 6.94
N ASP A 47 12.59 -4.09 8.05
CA ASP A 47 13.50 -4.15 9.20
C ASP A 47 13.56 -5.54 9.85
N SER A 48 12.49 -6.33 9.71
CA SER A 48 12.46 -7.74 10.14
C SER A 48 13.10 -8.72 9.13
N ASN A 49 13.81 -8.22 8.11
CA ASN A 49 14.38 -8.98 7.00
C ASN A 49 13.34 -9.79 6.20
N GLN A 50 12.09 -9.32 6.16
CA GLN A 50 11.03 -9.92 5.36
C GLN A 50 10.83 -9.14 4.05
N ASN A 51 10.57 -9.86 2.97
CA ASN A 51 10.25 -9.24 1.68
C ASN A 51 8.81 -8.70 1.68
N VAL A 52 8.59 -7.59 0.98
CA VAL A 52 7.28 -6.96 0.80
C VAL A 52 7.00 -6.74 -0.67
N SER A 53 5.80 -7.11 -1.11
CA SER A 53 5.26 -6.81 -2.43
C SER A 53 4.05 -5.88 -2.29
N VAL A 54 4.01 -4.81 -3.07
CA VAL A 54 2.93 -3.81 -3.02
C VAL A 54 2.31 -3.64 -4.40
N TYR A 55 0.99 -3.61 -4.47
CA TYR A 55 0.24 -3.42 -5.71
C TYR A 55 -0.95 -2.48 -5.51
N PHE A 56 -0.97 -1.39 -6.28
CA PHE A 56 -2.09 -0.44 -6.31
C PHE A 56 -3.06 -0.82 -7.42
N ASN A 57 -4.25 -1.27 -7.03
CA ASN A 57 -5.32 -1.67 -7.91
C ASN A 57 -6.44 -0.62 -8.01
N ASN A 58 -6.25 0.59 -7.48
CA ASN A 58 -7.17 1.71 -7.64
C ASN A 58 -6.95 2.45 -8.97
N THR A 59 -6.91 1.71 -10.08
CA THR A 59 -6.56 2.22 -11.42
C THR A 59 -7.58 3.19 -12.00
N LEU A 60 -8.83 3.19 -11.49
CA LEU A 60 -9.84 4.22 -11.78
C LEU A 60 -9.77 5.42 -10.82
N GLY A 61 -8.80 5.40 -9.90
CA GLY A 61 -8.42 6.49 -9.01
C GLY A 61 -7.02 6.98 -9.35
N ASN A 62 -6.14 7.06 -8.34
CA ASN A 62 -4.84 7.71 -8.46
C ASN A 62 -3.65 6.74 -8.26
N ALA A 63 -3.83 5.46 -8.61
CA ALA A 63 -2.89 4.36 -8.33
C ALA A 63 -1.41 4.65 -8.59
N PHE A 64 -1.09 5.30 -9.71
CA PHE A 64 0.28 5.62 -10.06
C PHE A 64 0.91 6.61 -9.07
N TYR A 65 0.20 7.69 -8.75
CA TYR A 65 0.68 8.70 -7.80
C TYR A 65 0.70 8.16 -6.37
N ASP A 66 -0.29 7.37 -5.98
CA ASP A 66 -0.29 6.66 -4.69
C ASP A 66 0.95 5.76 -4.53
N ALA A 67 1.31 5.02 -5.59
CA ALA A 67 2.48 4.16 -5.60
C ALA A 67 3.79 4.96 -5.48
N LEU A 68 3.92 6.06 -6.22
CA LEU A 68 5.09 6.94 -6.15
C LEU A 68 5.24 7.58 -4.77
N ASN A 69 4.14 8.09 -4.20
CA ASN A 69 4.14 8.70 -2.87
C ASN A 69 4.54 7.68 -1.80
N LEU A 70 3.96 6.48 -1.84
CA LEU A 70 4.32 5.43 -0.89
C LEU A 70 5.79 5.01 -1.05
N GLN A 71 6.28 4.86 -2.29
CA GLN A 71 7.69 4.54 -2.56
C GLN A 71 8.62 5.62 -1.99
N GLN A 72 8.27 6.89 -2.17
CA GLN A 72 9.04 8.02 -1.63
C GLN A 72 9.06 7.98 -0.10
N MET A 73 7.92 7.76 0.55
CA MET A 73 7.83 7.65 2.00
C MET A 73 8.66 6.47 2.55
N ILE A 74 8.65 5.33 1.86
CA ILE A 74 9.47 4.15 2.23
C ILE A 74 10.96 4.44 2.06
N SER A 75 11.35 5.08 0.96
CA SER A 75 12.77 5.30 0.60
C SER A 75 13.41 6.45 1.40
N SER A 76 12.61 7.37 1.93
CA SER A 76 13.09 8.45 2.79
C SER A 76 13.53 7.86 4.14
N ARG A 77 14.85 7.83 4.37
CA ARG A 77 15.42 7.59 5.70
C ARG A 77 15.22 8.83 6.55
N LEU A 78 14.75 8.64 7.80
CA LEU A 78 14.92 9.64 8.86
C LEU A 78 16.41 9.81 9.18
#